data_AF-A0A7S0GRR3-F1
#
_entry.id   AF-A0A7S0GRR3-F1
#
_cell.length_a   1.000
_cell.length_b   1.000
_cell.length_c   1.000
_cell.angle_alpha   90.00
_cell.angle_beta   90.00
_cell.angle_gamma   90.00
#
_symmetry.space_group_name_H-M   'P 1'
#
loop_
_entity.id
_entity.type
_entity.pdbx_description
1 polymer ?
#
loop_
_entity_poly.entity_id
_entity_poly.type
_entity_poly.pdbx_seq_one_letter_code
_entity_poly.pdbx_strand_id
1 'polypeptide(L)'
;RVLDCVDILFYAKLSDRVSTESYAKTYGAEGHPATLKFLTPSWEHSRRIMSSGSFCKDVVQFAEEKKDMINEETMELLEPYYNFPGFLPVNAKKASVATEGLLMFVRAMYQYHIASLVAKPLQSALAKKQLELD
;
A
#
# COMPACT_ATOMS: atom_id res chain seq x y z
N ARG A 1 -4.67 -3.92 -9.48
CA ARG A 1 -4.34 -2.58 -8.95
C ARG A 1 -4.39 -2.54 -7.43
N VAL A 2 -5.54 -2.80 -6.77
CA VAL A 2 -5.57 -2.91 -5.29
C VAL A 2 -4.65 -4.04 -4.80
N LEU A 3 -4.70 -5.18 -5.48
CA LEU A 3 -3.84 -6.33 -5.15
C LEU A 3 -2.36 -6.04 -5.39
N ASP A 4 -2.03 -5.31 -6.46
CA ASP A 4 -0.66 -4.89 -6.74
C ASP A 4 -0.07 -4.11 -5.54
N CYS A 5 -0.86 -3.25 -4.90
CA CYS A 5 -0.43 -2.53 -3.70
C CYS A 5 -0.23 -3.44 -2.47
N VAL A 6 -1.08 -4.47 -2.33
CA VAL A 6 -0.91 -5.48 -1.28
C VAL A 6 0.37 -6.27 -1.53
N ASP A 7 0.63 -6.71 -2.77
CA ASP A 7 1.84 -7.45 -3.12
C ASP A 7 3.10 -6.62 -2.86
N ILE A 8 3.08 -5.32 -3.20
CA ILE A 8 4.18 -4.37 -2.91
C ILE A 8 4.43 -4.28 -1.40
N LEU A 9 3.38 -4.13 -0.58
CA LEU A 9 3.52 -4.06 0.88
C LEU A 9 4.07 -5.36 1.49
N PHE A 10 3.67 -6.51 0.97
CA PHE A 10 4.12 -7.81 1.45
C PHE A 10 5.51 -8.21 0.95
N TYR A 11 6.19 -7.36 0.17
CA TYR A 11 7.42 -7.69 -0.55
C TYR A 11 7.27 -8.99 -1.37
N ALA A 12 6.05 -9.24 -1.87
CA ALA A 12 5.75 -10.44 -2.63
C ALA A 12 6.43 -10.38 -4.00
N LYS A 13 6.84 -11.54 -4.53
CA LYS A 13 7.37 -11.63 -5.90
C LYS A 13 6.38 -11.00 -6.89
N LEU A 14 6.85 -9.97 -7.57
CA LEU A 14 6.23 -9.48 -8.80
C LEU A 14 6.57 -10.45 -9.94
N SER A 15 5.76 -10.45 -10.99
CA SER A 15 5.94 -11.29 -12.20
C SER A 15 7.40 -11.28 -12.69
N ASP A 16 7.87 -12.42 -13.23
CA ASP A 16 9.24 -12.63 -13.71
C ASP A 16 9.73 -11.57 -14.70
N ARG A 17 8.81 -10.83 -15.34
CA ARG A 17 9.10 -9.61 -16.08
C ARG A 17 8.26 -8.45 -15.56
N VAL A 18 8.91 -7.52 -14.86
CA VAL A 18 8.31 -6.25 -14.47
C VAL A 18 8.24 -5.35 -15.71
N SER A 19 7.08 -5.31 -16.35
CA SER A 19 6.77 -4.31 -17.39
C SER A 19 5.82 -3.25 -16.84
N THR A 20 5.75 -2.11 -17.53
CA THR A 20 4.76 -1.07 -17.23
C THR A 20 3.62 -1.17 -18.23
N GLU A 21 2.40 -1.23 -17.72
CA GLU A 21 1.18 -1.14 -18.51
C GLU A 21 0.64 0.29 -18.45
N SER A 22 0.32 0.83 -19.62
CA SER A 22 -0.35 2.12 -19.71
C SER A 22 -1.84 1.93 -19.39
N TYR A 23 -2.28 2.53 -18.29
CA TYR A 23 -3.68 2.64 -17.91
C TYR A 23 -4.22 3.98 -18.39
N ALA A 24 -4.91 3.95 -19.53
CA ALA A 24 -5.61 5.11 -20.08
C ALA A 24 -7.02 5.16 -19.51
N LYS A 25 -7.32 6.22 -18.76
CA LYS A 25 -8.70 6.59 -18.45
C LYS A 25 -8.78 8.10 -18.36
N THR A 26 -9.84 8.69 -18.88
CA THR A 26 -10.06 10.13 -18.84
C THR A 26 -10.31 10.56 -17.39
N TYR A 27 -9.42 11.41 -16.87
CA TYR A 27 -9.57 12.02 -15.55
C TYR A 27 -9.36 13.53 -15.71
N GLY A 28 -10.42 14.30 -15.53
CA GLY A 28 -10.36 15.77 -15.55
C GLY A 28 -11.71 16.41 -15.81
N ALA A 29 -11.92 17.62 -15.26
CA ALA A 29 -13.03 18.50 -15.62
C ALA A 29 -13.02 18.92 -17.10
N GLU A 30 -11.91 18.69 -17.81
CA GLU A 30 -11.70 19.05 -19.22
C GLU A 30 -11.32 17.87 -20.14
N GLY A 31 -11.67 16.64 -19.78
CA GLY A 31 -11.69 15.52 -20.75
C GLY A 31 -10.35 15.09 -21.37
N HIS A 32 -9.21 15.63 -20.96
CA HIS A 32 -7.91 15.21 -21.47
C HIS A 32 -7.54 13.80 -20.95
N PRO A 33 -7.14 12.85 -21.82
CA PRO A 33 -6.75 11.52 -21.40
C PRO A 33 -5.38 11.56 -20.72
N ALA A 34 -5.37 11.63 -19.38
CA ALA A 34 -4.17 11.35 -18.61
C ALA A 34 -3.84 9.85 -18.72
N THR A 35 -2.72 9.53 -19.37
CA THR A 35 -2.21 8.15 -19.45
C THR A 35 -1.30 7.91 -18.26
N LEU A 36 -1.77 7.13 -17.28
CA LEU A 36 -0.94 6.72 -16.14
C LEU A 36 -0.27 5.40 -16.48
N LYS A 37 0.99 5.23 -16.08
CA LYS A 37 1.70 3.95 -16.24
C LYS A 37 1.75 3.26 -14.88
N PHE A 38 1.24 2.04 -14.81
CA PHE A 38 1.30 1.19 -13.62
C PHE A 38 2.12 -0.06 -13.91
N LEU A 39 2.58 -0.74 -12.87
CA LEU A 39 3.19 -2.05 -13.02
C LEU A 39 2.21 -3.07 -13.59
N THR A 40 2.71 -4.00 -14.39
CA THR A 40 1.95 -5.17 -14.85
C THR A 40 1.43 -5.97 -13.66
N PRO A 41 0.13 -6.27 -13.58
CA PRO A 41 -0.46 -6.90 -12.43
C PRO A 41 -0.01 -8.36 -12.31
N SER A 42 0.36 -8.78 -11.10
CA SER A 42 0.82 -10.15 -10.83
C SER A 42 -0.31 -11.07 -10.35
N TRP A 43 -1.44 -11.04 -11.05
CA TRP A 43 -2.71 -11.65 -10.62
C TRP A 43 -2.61 -13.11 -10.16
N GLU A 44 -1.87 -13.95 -10.89
CA GLU A 44 -1.75 -15.37 -10.53
C GLU A 44 -1.07 -15.58 -9.18
N HIS A 45 -0.07 -14.75 -8.86
CA HIS A 45 0.66 -14.83 -7.61
C HIS A 45 -0.17 -14.27 -6.46
N SER A 46 -0.76 -13.08 -6.63
CA SER A 46 -1.64 -12.48 -5.62
C SER A 46 -2.82 -13.40 -5.30
N ARG A 47 -3.41 -14.05 -6.32
CA ARG A 47 -4.54 -14.96 -6.13
C ARG A 47 -4.16 -16.16 -5.28
N ARG A 48 -2.96 -16.72 -5.43
CA ARG A 48 -2.47 -17.85 -4.60
C ARG A 48 -2.31 -17.43 -3.14
N ILE A 49 -1.70 -16.27 -2.90
CA ILE A 49 -1.50 -15.73 -1.55
C ILE A 49 -2.86 -15.48 -0.88
N MET A 50 -3.78 -14.82 -1.58
CA MET A 50 -5.11 -14.51 -1.05
C MET A 50 -6.01 -15.73 -0.85
N SER A 51 -5.79 -16.78 -1.62
CA SER A 51 -6.55 -18.04 -1.49
C SER A 51 -6.04 -18.89 -0.32
N SER A 52 -4.93 -18.51 0.32
CA SER A 52 -4.48 -19.14 1.56
C SER A 52 -5.44 -18.83 2.70
N GLY A 53 -5.84 -19.85 3.46
CA GLY A 53 -6.66 -19.68 4.66
C GLY A 53 -5.98 -18.88 5.78
N SER A 54 -4.66 -18.68 5.71
CA SER A 54 -3.89 -17.86 6.65
C SER A 54 -3.87 -16.37 6.31
N PHE A 55 -4.25 -15.97 5.09
CA PHE A 55 -3.99 -14.63 4.57
C PHE A 55 -4.50 -13.50 5.48
N CYS A 56 -5.69 -13.66 6.05
CA CYS A 56 -6.25 -12.67 6.98
C CYS A 56 -5.36 -12.51 8.24
N LYS A 57 -4.84 -13.61 8.79
CA LYS A 57 -3.90 -13.58 9.92
C LYS A 57 -2.59 -12.90 9.51
N ASP A 58 -2.10 -13.20 8.30
CA ASP A 58 -0.86 -12.63 7.77
C ASP A 58 -0.98 -11.10 7.62
N VAL A 59 -2.14 -10.59 7.20
CA VAL A 59 -2.45 -9.15 7.14
C VAL A 59 -2.45 -8.49 8.52
N VAL A 60 -3.09 -9.13 9.52
CA VAL A 60 -3.12 -8.62 10.90
C VAL A 60 -1.71 -8.61 11.50
N GLN A 61 -0.98 -9.72 11.38
CA GLN A 61 0.39 -9.83 11.86
C GLN A 61 1.31 -8.80 11.19
N PHE A 62 1.13 -8.56 9.88
CA PHE A 62 1.87 -7.52 9.18
C PHE A 62 1.62 -6.13 9.79
N ALA A 63 0.36 -5.80 10.09
CA ALA A 63 0.01 -4.54 10.71
C ALA A 63 0.61 -4.36 12.11
N GLU A 64 0.79 -5.44 12.87
CA GLU A 64 1.31 -5.38 14.25
C GLU A 64 2.84 -5.35 14.29
N GLU A 65 3.49 -6.25 13.56
CA GLU A 65 4.93 -6.51 13.68
C GLU A 65 5.75 -5.79 12.61
N LYS A 66 5.21 -5.63 11.40
CA LYS A 66 5.97 -5.20 10.21
C LYS A 66 5.66 -3.78 9.75
N LYS A 67 4.71 -3.09 10.39
CA LYS A 67 4.34 -1.69 10.08
C LYS A 67 5.54 -0.74 10.11
N ASP A 68 6.52 -1.00 10.98
CA ASP A 68 7.72 -0.17 11.13
C ASP A 68 8.89 -0.60 10.22
N MET A 69 8.78 -1.77 9.57
CA MET A 69 9.78 -2.33 8.64
C MET A 69 9.52 -1.94 7.18
N ILE A 70 8.55 -1.08 6.90
CA ILE A 70 8.27 -0.64 5.54
C ILE A 70 9.30 0.42 5.14
N ASN A 71 10.01 0.15 4.04
CA ASN A 71 11.04 1.04 3.49
C ASN A 71 10.42 2.25 2.74
N GLU A 72 11.20 3.33 2.61
CA GLU A 72 10.81 4.54 1.86
C GLU A 72 10.59 4.24 0.38
N GLU A 73 11.48 3.44 -0.25
CA GLU A 73 11.33 3.01 -1.66
C GLU A 73 10.00 2.28 -1.93
N THR A 74 9.53 1.48 -0.96
CA THR A 74 8.25 0.77 -1.07
C THR A 74 7.09 1.75 -1.06
N MET A 75 7.22 2.85 -0.31
CA MET A 75 6.21 3.92 -0.23
C MET A 75 6.21 4.79 -1.48
N GLU A 76 7.38 5.12 -2.03
CA GLU A 76 7.49 5.81 -3.32
C GLU A 76 6.85 5.00 -4.45
N LEU A 77 7.03 3.67 -4.43
CA LEU A 77 6.39 2.79 -5.40
C LEU A 77 4.86 2.76 -5.27
N LEU A 78 4.33 2.95 -4.05
CA LEU A 78 2.89 2.99 -3.75
C LEU A 78 2.25 4.36 -4.00
N GLU A 79 3.01 5.44 -3.89
CA GLU A 79 2.54 6.82 -4.05
C GLU A 79 1.70 7.08 -5.32
N PRO A 80 2.11 6.65 -6.54
CA PRO A 80 1.30 6.86 -7.74
C PRO A 80 -0.04 6.12 -7.71
N TYR A 81 -0.13 5.01 -6.97
CA TYR A 81 -1.40 4.31 -6.74
C TYR A 81 -2.25 5.05 -5.69
N TYR A 82 -1.64 5.56 -4.63
CA TYR A 82 -2.33 6.29 -3.56
C TYR A 82 -2.97 7.59 -4.03
N ASN A 83 -2.25 8.35 -4.88
CA ASN A 83 -2.68 9.64 -5.42
C ASN A 83 -3.68 9.50 -6.58
N PHE A 84 -3.93 8.28 -7.05
CA PHE A 84 -4.84 8.05 -8.15
C PHE A 84 -6.31 8.29 -7.72
N PRO A 85 -7.07 9.20 -8.38
CA PRO A 85 -8.45 9.51 -7.99
C PRO A 85 -9.41 8.31 -8.10
N GLY A 86 -9.08 7.34 -8.95
CA GLY A 86 -9.83 6.09 -9.06
C GLY A 86 -9.61 5.13 -7.88
N PHE A 87 -8.55 5.31 -7.09
CA PHE A 87 -8.10 4.42 -6.01
C PHE A 87 -8.69 4.78 -4.65
N LEU A 88 -10.01 4.95 -4.60
CA LEU A 88 -10.74 5.28 -3.39
C LEU A 88 -11.50 4.05 -2.86
N PRO A 89 -11.62 3.87 -1.52
CA PRO A 89 -12.38 2.78 -0.92
C PRO A 89 -13.82 2.66 -1.47
N VAL A 90 -14.48 3.81 -1.71
CA VAL A 90 -15.83 3.88 -2.29
C VAL A 90 -15.90 3.26 -3.69
N ASN A 91 -14.84 3.40 -4.50
CA ASN A 91 -14.77 2.78 -5.82
C ASN A 91 -14.43 1.30 -5.73
N ALA A 92 -13.56 0.90 -4.78
CA ALA A 92 -13.22 -0.49 -4.54
C ALA A 92 -14.41 -1.33 -4.03
N LYS A 93 -15.29 -0.72 -3.25
CA LYS A 93 -16.53 -1.35 -2.77
C LYS A 93 -17.43 -1.86 -3.90
N LYS A 94 -17.42 -1.20 -5.07
CA LYS A 94 -18.18 -1.64 -6.25
C LYS A 94 -17.69 -2.99 -6.79
N ALA A 95 -16.43 -3.35 -6.53
CA ALA A 95 -15.89 -4.66 -6.88
C ALA A 95 -16.16 -5.69 -5.78
N SER A 96 -15.77 -5.39 -4.54
CA SER A 96 -16.04 -6.25 -3.37
C SER A 96 -15.79 -5.51 -2.05
N VAL A 97 -16.54 -5.88 -1.01
CA VAL A 97 -16.32 -5.40 0.37
C VAL A 97 -14.94 -5.84 0.90
N ALA A 98 -14.47 -7.03 0.52
CA ALA A 98 -13.14 -7.48 0.89
C ALA A 98 -12.04 -6.61 0.25
N THR A 99 -12.26 -6.17 -0.99
CA THR A 99 -11.33 -5.27 -1.70
C THR A 99 -11.33 -3.87 -1.09
N GLU A 100 -12.48 -3.38 -0.62
CA GLU A 100 -12.56 -2.14 0.16
C GLU A 100 -11.70 -2.23 1.43
N GLY A 101 -11.81 -3.32 2.20
CA GLY A 101 -10.99 -3.55 3.39
C GLY A 101 -9.50 -3.58 3.10
N LEU A 102 -9.08 -4.29 2.05
CA LEU A 102 -7.67 -4.34 1.64
C LEU A 102 -7.14 -2.97 1.20
N LEU A 103 -7.93 -2.21 0.45
CA LEU A 103 -7.54 -0.86 0.04
C LEU A 103 -7.43 0.07 1.25
N MET A 104 -8.36 -0.02 2.20
CA MET A 104 -8.31 0.76 3.44
C MET A 104 -7.06 0.41 4.25
N PHE A 105 -6.72 -0.88 4.34
CA PHE A 105 -5.48 -1.35 4.98
C PHE A 105 -4.23 -0.74 4.32
N VAL A 106 -4.12 -0.81 3.00
CA VAL A 106 -2.97 -0.20 2.27
C VAL A 106 -2.86 1.29 2.56
N ARG A 107 -3.99 2.02 2.53
CA ARG A 107 -4.01 3.46 2.82
C ARG A 107 -3.63 3.76 4.26
N ALA A 108 -4.07 2.94 5.21
CA ALA A 108 -3.72 3.07 6.62
C ALA A 108 -2.21 2.84 6.85
N MET A 109 -1.61 1.85 6.18
CA MET A 109 -0.16 1.62 6.25
C MET A 109 0.65 2.79 5.67
N TYR A 110 0.20 3.36 4.54
CA TYR A 110 0.83 4.55 3.95
C TYR A 110 0.78 5.76 4.91
N GLN A 111 -0.39 6.04 5.48
CA GLN A 111 -0.55 7.13 6.45
C GLN A 111 0.24 6.88 7.74
N TYR A 112 0.27 5.63 8.22
CA TYR A 112 1.07 5.26 9.39
C TYR A 112 2.55 5.52 9.14
N HIS A 113 3.08 5.14 7.97
CA HIS A 113 4.49 5.36 7.64
C HIS A 113 4.84 6.85 7.72
N ILE A 114 4.07 7.72 7.06
CA ILE A 114 4.29 9.18 7.11
C ILE A 114 4.21 9.71 8.55
N ALA A 115 3.21 9.27 9.33
CA ALA A 115 3.09 9.66 10.74
C ALA A 115 4.28 9.16 11.58
N SER A 116 4.79 7.96 11.27
CA SER A 116 5.92 7.35 11.98
C SER A 116 7.23 8.11 11.78
N LEU A 117 7.43 8.72 10.61
CA LEU A 117 8.62 9.56 10.34
C LEU A 117 8.70 10.75 11.31
N VAL A 118 7.55 11.30 11.71
CA VAL A 118 7.46 12.38 12.69
C VAL A 118 7.48 11.84 14.13
N ALA A 119 6.78 10.73 14.38
CA ALA A 119 6.64 10.18 15.74
C ALA A 119 7.93 9.52 16.28
N LYS A 120 8.66 8.76 15.46
CA LYS A 120 9.88 8.04 15.86
C LYS A 120 11.00 8.95 16.42
N PRO A 121 11.36 10.09 15.81
CA PRO A 121 12.37 10.97 16.38
C PRO A 121 11.91 11.60 17.70
N LEU A 122 10.63 11.97 17.82
CA LEU A 122 10.07 12.51 19.05
C LEU A 122 10.10 11.49 20.20
N GLN A 123 9.73 10.24 19.92
CA GLN A 123 9.79 9.15 20.89
C GLN A 123 11.22 8.84 21.33
N SER A 124 12.18 8.84 20.39
CA SER A 124 13.59 8.62 20.70
C SER A 124 14.18 9.76 21.54
N ALA A 125 13.80 11.01 21.27
CA ALA A 125 14.20 12.16 22.06
C ALA A 125 13.61 12.10 23.48
N LEU A 126 12.34 11.70 23.61
CA LEU A 126 11.67 11.52 24.89
C LEU A 126 12.33 10.41 25.72
N ALA A 127 12.65 9.27 25.11
CA ALA A 127 13.31 8.15 25.79
C ALA A 127 14.70 8.55 26.32
N LYS A 128 15.49 9.30 25.56
CA LYS A 128 16.78 9.83 26.02
C LYS A 128 16.63 10.77 27.21
N LYS A 129 15.63 11.66 27.16
CA LYS A 129 15.37 12.61 28.25
C LYS A 129 14.93 11.93 29.53
N GLN A 130 14.16 10.84 29.43
CA GLN A 130 13.79 10.03 30.58
C GLN A 130 15.02 9.35 31.21
N LEU A 131 15.89 8.76 30.39
CA LEU A 131 17.14 8.14 30.85
C LEU A 131 18.14 9.13 31.46
N GLU A 132 18.12 10.40 31.05
CA GLU A 132 18.95 11.45 31.67
C GLU A 132 18.41 11.89 33.06
N LEU A 133 17.13 11.65 33.33
CA LEU A 133 16.45 12.04 34.57
C LEU A 133 16.46 10.94 35.64
N ASP A 134 16.70 9.68 35.24
CA ASP A 134 16.77 8.49 36.07
C ASP A 134 18.23 8.14 36.45
#